data_AF-A0A935B127-F1
#
_entry.id   AF-A0A935B127-F1
#
_cell.length_a   1.000
_cell.length_b   1.000
_cell.length_c   1.000
_cell.angle_alpha   90.00
_cell.angle_beta   90.00
_cell.angle_gamma   90.00
#
_symmetry.space_group_name_H-M   'P 1'
#
loop_
_entity.id
_entity.type
_entity.pdbx_description
1 polymer ?
#
loop_
_entity_poly.entity_id
_entity_poly.type
_entity_poly.pdbx_seq_one_letter_code
_entity_poly.pdbx_strand_id
1 'polypeptide(L)'
;MTSPARGVTLASLMTMGPARWSSAAESAARLGYGSIWVAETTGPEAFASLGALAPLAPGLGLGTGVLALQLRTPMLAAMGAATLQALHPERDVLLGIGISSPAVVDRWHGATYGTRPLAQVREYLTLVRQCWGGEPVDFDGDYYHCRRFRLGIRLGERRPRLVLGALNARMLAVAGELADGVLLNYLPASGVPWCVEQVRAAEAAAGRKPGACPVYAYVHVGVTDLDSAGRGAGRPVQLRRRRLLCGGVPAYRVRRRGRRDPQRTRGKGPRYRAGRGERPDDPVDRHRRVGRRGVGRGHGLRGRRRRSRRRHAAAVGHRPGPRHRRHPRGRGAGGLTWTWPRT
;
A
#
# COMPACT_ATOMS: atom_id res chain seq x y z
N MET A 1 -16.62 -11.97 -20.68
CA MET A 1 -15.32 -12.47 -21.20
C MET A 1 -14.28 -12.36 -20.10
N THR A 2 -13.60 -13.45 -19.77
CA THR A 2 -12.46 -13.42 -18.83
C THR A 2 -11.27 -12.74 -19.52
N SER A 3 -10.73 -11.68 -18.91
CA SER A 3 -9.52 -11.00 -19.39
C SER A 3 -8.40 -12.02 -19.68
N PRO A 4 -7.62 -11.86 -20.78
CA PRO A 4 -6.51 -12.76 -21.09
C PRO A 4 -5.60 -12.95 -19.88
N ALA A 5 -5.13 -14.20 -19.66
CA ALA A 5 -4.41 -14.57 -18.43
C ALA A 5 -3.08 -13.82 -18.22
N ARG A 6 -2.55 -13.12 -19.24
CA ARG A 6 -1.24 -12.48 -19.20
C ARG A 6 -1.37 -10.98 -18.97
N GLY A 7 -0.64 -10.45 -18.00
CA GLY A 7 -0.47 -9.01 -17.77
C GLY A 7 0.95 -8.55 -18.09
N VAL A 8 1.12 -7.26 -18.36
CA VAL A 8 2.43 -6.61 -18.50
C VAL A 8 2.67 -5.64 -17.35
N THR A 9 3.88 -5.61 -16.80
CA THR A 9 4.26 -4.65 -15.76
C THR A 9 5.26 -3.63 -16.28
N LEU A 10 5.02 -2.36 -15.95
CA LEU A 10 5.91 -1.25 -16.28
C LEU A 10 6.96 -1.01 -15.18
N ALA A 11 6.94 -1.78 -14.08
CA ALA A 11 7.89 -1.68 -12.98
C ALA A 11 9.35 -1.92 -13.45
N SER A 12 9.55 -2.83 -14.42
CA SER A 12 10.86 -3.07 -15.03
C SER A 12 11.25 -1.99 -16.05
N LEU A 13 10.35 -1.07 -16.40
CA LEU A 13 10.58 0.02 -17.35
C LEU A 13 10.70 1.39 -16.66
N MET A 14 10.73 1.43 -15.33
CA MET A 14 10.81 2.69 -14.56
C MET A 14 12.00 3.57 -14.95
N THR A 15 13.15 2.96 -15.25
CA THR A 15 14.37 3.67 -15.64
C THR A 15 14.31 4.28 -17.03
N MET A 16 13.37 3.85 -17.87
CA MET A 16 13.17 4.44 -19.21
C MET A 16 12.27 5.68 -19.17
N GLY A 17 11.67 5.97 -18.02
CA GLY A 17 10.73 7.07 -17.83
C GLY A 17 9.33 6.81 -18.40
N PRO A 18 8.32 7.56 -17.93
CA PRO A 18 6.92 7.34 -18.29
C PRO A 18 6.62 7.65 -19.76
N ALA A 19 7.42 8.49 -20.43
CA ALA A 19 7.24 8.79 -21.86
C ALA A 19 7.34 7.53 -22.75
N ARG A 20 8.11 6.52 -22.35
CA ARG A 20 8.20 5.25 -23.09
C ARG A 20 7.12 4.23 -22.71
N TRP A 21 6.32 4.51 -21.69
CA TRP A 21 5.28 3.58 -21.23
C TRP A 21 4.10 3.52 -22.19
N SER A 22 3.81 4.61 -22.91
CA SER A 22 2.77 4.66 -23.95
C SER A 22 2.96 3.59 -25.02
N SER A 23 4.17 3.52 -25.61
CA SER A 23 4.49 2.52 -26.63
C SER A 23 4.39 1.08 -26.10
N ALA A 24 4.79 0.85 -24.83
CA ALA A 24 4.65 -0.46 -24.20
C ALA A 24 3.17 -0.83 -23.96
N ALA A 25 2.34 0.13 -23.56
CA ALA A 25 0.91 -0.07 -23.33
C ALA A 25 0.16 -0.38 -24.62
N GLU A 26 0.41 0.38 -25.69
CA GLU A 26 -0.15 0.12 -27.02
C GLU A 26 0.28 -1.25 -27.57
N SER A 27 1.56 -1.59 -27.42
CA SER A 27 2.09 -2.88 -27.86
C SER A 27 1.42 -4.03 -27.10
N ALA A 28 1.23 -3.89 -25.79
CA ALA A 28 0.55 -4.89 -24.98
C ALA A 28 -0.91 -5.08 -25.42
N ALA A 29 -1.63 -4.01 -25.75
CA ALA A 29 -2.98 -4.10 -26.30
C ALA A 29 -3.00 -4.83 -27.65
N ARG A 30 -2.11 -4.46 -28.59
CA ARG A 30 -2.00 -5.13 -29.90
C ARG A 30 -1.64 -6.61 -29.80
N LEU A 31 -0.83 -6.97 -28.81
CA LEU A 31 -0.37 -8.35 -28.57
C LEU A 31 -1.36 -9.19 -27.73
N GLY A 32 -2.53 -8.64 -27.39
CA GLY A 32 -3.58 -9.38 -26.69
C GLY A 32 -3.29 -9.66 -25.21
N TYR A 33 -2.50 -8.82 -24.54
CA TYR A 33 -2.41 -8.86 -23.08
C TYR A 33 -3.76 -8.52 -22.45
N GLY A 34 -4.00 -8.98 -21.23
CA GLY A 34 -5.25 -8.74 -20.51
C GLY A 34 -5.17 -7.65 -19.46
N SER A 35 -3.98 -7.16 -19.11
CA SER A 35 -3.82 -6.08 -18.13
C SER A 35 -2.45 -5.39 -18.21
N ILE A 36 -2.41 -4.14 -17.78
CA ILE A 36 -1.20 -3.35 -17.56
C ILE A 36 -1.06 -2.99 -16.08
N TRP A 37 0.16 -3.11 -15.55
CA TRP A 37 0.43 -2.94 -14.14
C TRP A 37 1.52 -1.90 -13.87
N VAL A 38 1.25 -0.96 -12.97
CA VAL A 38 2.18 0.08 -12.53
C VAL A 38 2.51 -0.09 -11.06
N ALA A 39 3.80 -0.17 -10.73
CA ALA A 39 4.27 -0.22 -9.35
C ALA A 39 4.58 1.18 -8.83
N GLU A 40 4.27 1.45 -7.56
CA GLU A 40 4.60 2.71 -6.92
C GLU A 40 5.72 2.53 -5.90
N THR A 41 6.84 3.22 -6.12
CA THR A 41 7.96 3.26 -5.17
C THR A 41 8.68 4.60 -5.33
N THR A 42 9.76 4.67 -6.12
CA THR A 42 10.55 5.91 -6.33
C THR A 42 10.34 6.55 -7.70
N GLY A 43 9.41 6.02 -8.50
CA GLY A 43 9.21 6.45 -9.89
C GLY A 43 7.82 7.05 -10.11
N PRO A 44 7.23 6.88 -11.30
CA PRO A 44 5.93 7.46 -11.60
C PRO A 44 4.83 7.05 -10.62
N GLU A 45 3.94 7.99 -10.32
CA GLU A 45 2.75 7.76 -9.49
C GLU A 45 1.75 6.88 -10.24
N ALA A 46 1.21 5.85 -9.58
CA ALA A 46 0.51 4.78 -10.27
C ALA A 46 -0.85 5.17 -10.85
N PHE A 47 -1.67 5.95 -10.15
CA PHE A 47 -3.01 6.31 -10.65
C PHE A 47 -2.95 7.29 -11.81
N ALA A 48 -2.10 8.32 -11.74
CA ALA A 48 -1.84 9.26 -12.82
C ALA A 48 -1.27 8.55 -14.04
N SER A 49 -0.33 7.60 -13.84
CA SER A 49 0.21 6.80 -14.93
C SER A 49 -0.86 5.93 -15.58
N LEU A 50 -1.67 5.22 -14.79
CA LEU A 50 -2.75 4.38 -15.34
C LEU A 50 -3.81 5.22 -16.05
N GLY A 51 -4.19 6.38 -15.51
CA GLY A 51 -5.14 7.30 -16.16
C GLY A 51 -4.61 7.82 -17.50
N ALA A 52 -3.32 8.15 -17.59
CA ALA A 52 -2.69 8.60 -18.84
C ALA A 52 -2.54 7.47 -19.87
N LEU A 53 -2.28 6.24 -19.42
CA LEU A 53 -2.07 5.08 -20.30
C LEU A 53 -3.37 4.41 -20.75
N ALA A 54 -4.45 4.55 -19.98
CA ALA A 54 -5.70 3.85 -20.25
C ALA A 54 -6.28 4.12 -21.65
N PRO A 55 -6.30 5.36 -22.18
CA PRO A 55 -6.78 5.63 -23.54
C PRO A 55 -5.93 4.98 -24.63
N LEU A 56 -4.64 4.78 -24.39
CA LEU A 56 -3.67 4.23 -25.36
C LEU A 56 -3.69 2.69 -25.41
N ALA A 57 -4.31 2.07 -24.41
CA ALA A 57 -4.37 0.62 -24.28
C ALA A 57 -5.81 0.16 -24.07
N PRO A 58 -6.67 0.26 -25.11
CA PRO A 58 -8.06 -0.16 -25.02
C PRO A 58 -8.17 -1.64 -24.65
N GLY A 59 -9.16 -1.99 -23.85
CA GLY A 59 -9.45 -3.37 -23.43
C GLY A 59 -8.56 -3.95 -22.31
N LEU A 60 -7.38 -3.39 -22.03
CA LEU A 60 -6.53 -3.93 -20.96
C LEU A 60 -7.14 -3.68 -19.56
N GLY A 61 -7.06 -4.62 -18.62
CA GLY A 61 -7.23 -4.30 -17.21
C GLY A 61 -6.19 -3.27 -16.71
N LEU A 62 -6.56 -2.44 -15.74
CA LEU A 62 -5.71 -1.40 -15.15
C LEU A 62 -5.31 -1.80 -13.73
N GLY A 63 -4.04 -2.11 -13.51
CA GLY A 63 -3.55 -2.63 -12.24
C GLY A 63 -2.50 -1.76 -11.57
N THR A 64 -2.61 -1.59 -10.26
CA THR A 64 -1.46 -1.18 -9.43
C THR A 64 -0.76 -2.45 -8.93
N GLY A 65 0.58 -2.51 -8.98
CA GLY A 65 1.31 -3.75 -8.69
C GLY A 65 2.69 -3.52 -8.09
N VAL A 66 2.82 -3.09 -6.83
CA VAL A 66 1.74 -2.71 -5.89
C VAL A 66 1.95 -1.28 -5.37
N LEU A 67 0.90 -0.70 -4.78
CA LEU A 67 0.99 0.47 -3.91
C LEU A 67 1.49 0.07 -2.52
N ALA A 68 2.30 0.93 -1.90
CA ALA A 68 2.62 0.80 -0.48
C ALA A 68 1.44 1.31 0.36
N LEU A 69 0.77 0.43 1.10
CA LEU A 69 -0.41 0.81 1.88
C LEU A 69 -0.11 1.86 2.95
N GLN A 70 1.14 1.93 3.43
CA GLN A 70 1.54 2.91 4.45
C GLN A 70 1.63 4.35 3.92
N LEU A 71 1.65 4.53 2.60
CA LEU A 71 1.84 5.84 1.98
C LEU A 71 0.51 6.48 1.51
N ARG A 72 -0.59 5.73 1.59
CA ARG A 72 -1.92 6.20 1.22
C ARG A 72 -2.94 5.74 2.23
N THR A 73 -3.77 6.66 2.70
CA THR A 73 -4.94 6.26 3.49
C THR A 73 -5.82 5.30 2.69
N PRO A 74 -6.55 4.39 3.36
CA PRO A 74 -7.53 3.52 2.69
C PRO A 74 -8.50 4.31 1.80
N MET A 75 -8.96 5.47 2.27
CA MET A 75 -9.85 6.36 1.54
C MET A 75 -9.23 6.88 0.24
N LEU A 76 -7.96 7.31 0.25
CA LEU A 76 -7.29 7.78 -0.97
C LEU A 76 -7.08 6.65 -1.99
N ALA A 77 -6.73 5.45 -1.54
CA ALA A 77 -6.62 4.29 -2.43
C ALA A 77 -7.99 3.88 -3.00
N ALA A 78 -9.04 3.90 -2.18
CA ALA A 78 -10.41 3.64 -2.60
C ALA A 78 -10.88 4.66 -3.64
N MET A 79 -10.62 5.95 -3.43
CA MET A 79 -10.90 7.03 -4.37
C MET A 79 -10.19 6.82 -5.70
N GLY A 80 -8.87 6.59 -5.69
CA GLY A 80 -8.09 6.42 -6.91
C GLY A 80 -8.56 5.24 -7.77
N ALA A 81 -8.82 4.10 -7.14
CA ALA A 81 -9.35 2.93 -7.84
C ALA A 81 -10.78 3.15 -8.36
N ALA A 82 -11.63 3.81 -7.57
CA ALA A 82 -13.00 4.12 -7.99
C ALA A 82 -13.03 5.12 -9.16
N THR A 83 -12.14 6.12 -9.17
CA THR A 83 -11.97 7.05 -10.29
C THR A 83 -11.62 6.30 -11.57
N LEU A 84 -10.63 5.41 -11.54
CA LEU A 84 -10.28 4.61 -12.71
C LEU A 84 -11.46 3.73 -13.17
N GLN A 85 -12.19 3.12 -12.23
CA GLN A 85 -13.32 2.24 -12.59
C GLN A 85 -14.48 3.03 -13.19
N ALA A 86 -14.75 4.23 -12.70
CA ALA A 86 -15.80 5.11 -13.23
C ALA A 86 -15.45 5.66 -14.62
N LEU A 87 -14.17 5.97 -14.87
CA LEU A 87 -13.69 6.37 -16.20
C LEU A 87 -13.68 5.19 -17.20
N HIS A 88 -13.61 3.97 -16.71
CA HIS A 88 -13.49 2.76 -17.51
C HIS A 88 -14.41 1.62 -17.01
N PRO A 89 -15.74 1.78 -17.12
CA PRO A 89 -16.73 0.89 -16.50
C PRO A 89 -16.65 -0.56 -17.01
N GLU A 90 -16.22 -0.75 -18.26
CA GLU A 90 -16.10 -2.08 -18.88
C GLU A 90 -14.79 -2.81 -18.53
N ARG A 91 -13.82 -2.10 -17.93
CA ARG A 91 -12.47 -2.63 -17.70
C ARG A 91 -12.30 -3.10 -16.26
N ASP A 92 -11.46 -4.11 -16.09
CA ASP A 92 -11.03 -4.55 -14.77
C ASP A 92 -10.08 -3.51 -14.16
N VAL A 93 -10.44 -2.97 -12.99
CA VAL A 93 -9.50 -2.20 -12.15
C VAL A 93 -9.00 -3.07 -11.01
N LEU A 94 -7.68 -3.24 -10.93
CA LEU A 94 -6.98 -4.11 -9.99
C LEU A 94 -6.16 -3.24 -9.03
N LEU A 95 -6.70 -2.96 -7.84
CA LEU A 95 -6.00 -2.22 -6.80
C LEU A 95 -5.04 -3.17 -6.06
N GLY A 96 -3.84 -3.32 -6.60
CA GLY A 96 -2.76 -4.03 -5.92
C GLY A 96 -2.11 -3.19 -4.83
N ILE A 97 -2.13 -3.72 -3.60
CA ILE A 97 -1.53 -3.11 -2.42
C ILE A 97 -0.57 -4.07 -1.74
N GLY A 98 0.38 -3.55 -0.96
CA GLY A 98 1.25 -4.36 -0.14
C GLY A 98 1.95 -3.58 0.95
N ILE A 99 2.57 -4.32 1.87
CA ILE A 99 3.48 -3.79 2.86
C ILE A 99 4.82 -3.51 2.18
N SER A 100 5.29 -2.27 2.27
CA SER A 100 6.60 -1.89 1.74
C SER A 100 7.72 -2.25 2.74
N SER A 101 8.88 -1.60 2.64
CA SER A 101 10.00 -1.80 3.58
C SER A 101 10.19 -0.58 4.48
N PRO A 102 10.83 -0.71 5.66
CA PRO A 102 11.19 0.44 6.50
C PRO A 102 12.03 1.49 5.76
N ALA A 103 12.84 1.06 4.78
CA ALA A 103 13.61 1.99 3.95
C ALA A 103 12.71 2.93 3.15
N VAL A 104 11.65 2.38 2.56
CA VAL A 104 10.70 3.17 1.76
C VAL A 104 9.79 3.97 2.68
N VAL A 105 9.14 3.31 3.63
CA VAL A 105 8.08 3.94 4.43
C VAL A 105 8.62 5.02 5.35
N ASP A 106 9.62 4.67 6.16
CA ASP A 106 10.16 5.56 7.20
C ASP A 106 11.25 6.47 6.61
N ARG A 107 12.35 5.89 6.10
CA ARG A 107 13.51 6.70 5.69
C ARG A 107 13.28 7.61 4.48
N TRP A 108 12.42 7.23 3.53
CA TRP A 108 12.20 8.04 2.32
C TRP A 108 10.97 8.92 2.40
N HIS A 109 9.89 8.41 2.99
CA HIS A 109 8.60 9.10 3.03
C HIS A 109 8.25 9.67 4.42
N GLY A 110 9.05 9.39 5.45
CA GLY A 110 8.79 9.88 6.82
C GLY A 110 7.53 9.30 7.47
N ALA A 111 7.00 8.20 6.93
CA ALA A 111 5.78 7.56 7.42
C ALA A 111 6.09 6.46 8.44
N THR A 112 5.13 6.15 9.31
CA THR A 112 5.29 5.09 10.31
C THR A 112 5.12 3.71 9.68
N TYR A 113 6.13 2.85 9.82
CA TYR A 113 6.09 1.48 9.29
C TYR A 113 5.16 0.53 10.06
N GLY A 114 5.10 0.65 11.39
CA GLY A 114 4.29 -0.20 12.27
C GLY A 114 4.92 -1.57 12.59
N THR A 115 4.34 -2.28 13.56
CA THR A 115 4.87 -3.57 14.09
C THR A 115 3.94 -4.77 13.87
N ARG A 116 2.65 -4.56 13.59
CA ARG A 116 1.67 -5.65 13.32
C ARG A 116 1.12 -5.55 11.89
N PRO A 117 1.94 -5.84 10.86
CA PRO A 117 1.57 -5.63 9.45
C PRO A 117 0.34 -6.46 9.03
N LEU A 118 0.10 -7.62 9.64
CA LEU A 118 -1.08 -8.44 9.33
C LEU A 118 -2.39 -7.75 9.76
N ALA A 119 -2.41 -7.16 10.95
CA ALA A 119 -3.59 -6.44 11.45
C ALA A 119 -3.84 -5.18 10.61
N GLN A 120 -2.78 -4.42 10.31
CA GLN A 120 -2.87 -3.23 9.47
C GLN A 120 -3.41 -3.54 8.06
N VAL A 121 -2.93 -4.61 7.41
CA VAL A 121 -3.43 -5.02 6.09
C VAL A 121 -4.90 -5.41 6.15
N ARG A 122 -5.32 -6.16 7.18
CA ARG A 122 -6.72 -6.55 7.34
C ARG A 122 -7.64 -5.34 7.47
N GLU A 123 -7.30 -4.39 8.34
CA GLU A 123 -8.07 -3.14 8.47
C GLU A 123 -8.10 -2.37 7.15
N TYR A 124 -6.96 -2.26 6.46
CA TYR A 124 -6.87 -1.56 5.18
C TYR A 124 -7.80 -2.16 4.12
N LEU A 125 -7.74 -3.47 3.91
CA LEU A 125 -8.56 -4.17 2.93
C LEU A 125 -10.05 -4.05 3.24
N THR A 126 -10.41 -4.23 4.52
CA THR A 126 -11.79 -4.09 4.98
C THR A 126 -12.31 -2.68 4.74
N LEU A 127 -11.56 -1.66 5.14
CA LEU A 127 -11.98 -0.27 5.02
C LEU A 127 -12.08 0.17 3.55
N VAL A 128 -11.12 -0.21 2.69
CA VAL A 128 -11.21 0.07 1.24
C VAL A 128 -12.48 -0.56 0.65
N ARG A 129 -12.77 -1.83 0.99
CA ARG A 129 -13.96 -2.52 0.48
C ARG A 129 -15.25 -1.86 0.96
N GLN A 130 -15.31 -1.43 2.22
CA GLN A 130 -16.44 -0.67 2.77
C GLN A 130 -16.63 0.68 2.05
N CYS A 131 -15.54 1.41 1.75
CA CYS A 131 -15.62 2.67 1.01
C CYS A 131 -16.27 2.50 -0.38
N TRP A 132 -16.07 1.36 -1.04
CA TRP A 132 -16.74 1.09 -2.30
C TRP A 132 -18.21 0.73 -2.15
N GLY A 133 -18.68 0.34 -0.95
CA GLY A 133 -20.07 -0.07 -0.70
C GLY A 133 -21.13 0.99 -1.02
N GLY A 134 -20.77 2.28 -1.08
CA GLY A 134 -21.66 3.40 -1.41
C GLY A 134 -22.37 4.02 -0.19
N GLU A 135 -22.39 3.30 0.93
CA GLU A 135 -22.88 3.83 2.20
C GLU A 135 -21.81 4.64 2.95
N PRO A 136 -22.21 5.53 3.88
CA PRO A 136 -21.28 6.19 4.77
C PRO A 136 -20.57 5.15 5.64
N VAL A 137 -19.26 5.31 5.79
CA VAL A 137 -18.39 4.43 6.56
C VAL A 137 -17.97 5.14 7.84
N ASP A 138 -18.32 4.52 8.95
CA ASP A 138 -17.70 4.74 10.25
C ASP A 138 -16.78 3.55 10.52
N PHE A 139 -15.51 3.82 10.80
CA PHE A 139 -14.50 2.79 11.07
C PHE A 139 -13.64 3.25 12.24
N ASP A 140 -13.40 2.36 13.20
CA ASP A 140 -12.62 2.61 14.40
C ASP A 140 -11.73 1.39 14.68
N GLY A 141 -10.60 1.33 13.98
CA GLY A 141 -9.61 0.27 14.10
C GLY A 141 -8.33 0.75 14.78
N ASP A 142 -7.39 -0.16 14.98
CA ASP A 142 -6.11 0.15 15.63
C ASP A 142 -5.22 1.04 14.75
N TYR A 143 -5.38 0.97 13.42
CA TYR A 143 -4.54 1.65 12.45
C TYR A 143 -5.26 2.76 11.70
N TYR A 144 -6.55 2.55 11.43
CA TYR A 144 -7.35 3.48 10.64
C TYR A 144 -8.62 3.82 11.39
N HIS A 145 -9.02 5.08 11.31
CA HIS A 145 -10.32 5.52 11.78
C HIS A 145 -10.89 6.56 10.82
N CYS A 146 -12.21 6.54 10.65
CA CYS A 146 -12.93 7.57 9.94
C CYS A 146 -14.36 7.66 10.46
N ARG A 147 -14.97 8.85 10.31
CA ARG A 147 -16.39 9.04 10.59
C ARG A 147 -17.10 9.60 9.39
N ARG A 148 -18.25 9.00 9.06
CA ARG A 148 -19.17 9.41 7.99
C ARG A 148 -18.48 9.61 6.64
N PHE A 149 -17.43 8.84 6.34
CA PHE A 149 -16.78 8.91 5.03
C PHE A 149 -17.70 8.27 3.99
N ARG A 150 -18.11 9.02 2.97
CA ARG A 150 -18.86 8.48 1.83
C ARG A 150 -18.10 8.75 0.54
N LEU A 151 -17.86 7.71 -0.24
CA LEU A 151 -17.25 7.85 -1.55
C LEU A 151 -18.15 8.68 -2.47
N GLY A 152 -17.62 9.77 -3.04
CA GLY A 152 -18.35 10.67 -3.94
C GLY A 152 -18.56 10.14 -5.36
N ILE A 153 -18.16 8.90 -5.63
CA ILE A 153 -18.26 8.24 -6.94
C ILE A 153 -19.27 7.09 -6.81
N ARG A 154 -20.28 7.09 -7.68
CA ARG A 154 -21.20 5.96 -7.80
C ARG A 154 -20.59 4.92 -8.72
N LEU A 155 -20.22 3.78 -8.16
CA LEU A 155 -19.75 2.62 -8.92
C LEU A 155 -20.94 1.86 -9.50
N GLY A 156 -20.79 1.37 -10.73
CA GLY A 156 -21.76 0.47 -11.36
C GLY A 156 -21.64 -0.97 -10.84
N GLU A 157 -22.11 -1.93 -11.64
CA GLU A 157 -22.00 -3.36 -11.33
C GLU A 157 -20.54 -3.80 -11.20
N ARG A 158 -19.67 -3.31 -12.10
CA ARG A 158 -18.24 -3.57 -12.02
C ARG A 158 -17.59 -2.64 -11.00
N ARG A 159 -16.93 -3.26 -10.02
CA ARG A 159 -16.23 -2.59 -8.92
C ARG A 159 -14.73 -2.90 -9.00
N PRO A 160 -13.86 -2.03 -8.48
CA PRO A 160 -12.45 -2.34 -8.36
C PRO A 160 -12.24 -3.62 -7.53
N ARG A 161 -11.19 -4.38 -7.86
CA ARG A 161 -10.80 -5.61 -7.17
C ARG A 161 -9.53 -5.40 -6.36
N LEU A 162 -9.49 -5.91 -5.14
CA LEU A 162 -8.32 -5.84 -4.26
C LEU A 162 -7.33 -6.95 -4.58
N VAL A 163 -6.09 -6.60 -4.89
CA VAL A 163 -5.00 -7.57 -5.08
C VAL A 163 -3.96 -7.37 -3.98
N LEU A 164 -3.63 -8.41 -3.23
CA LEU A 164 -2.67 -8.32 -2.13
C LEU A 164 -1.29 -8.84 -2.54
N GLY A 165 -0.25 -8.02 -2.37
CA GLY A 165 1.14 -8.47 -2.45
C GLY A 165 1.48 -9.35 -1.25
N ALA A 166 1.75 -10.64 -1.47
CA ALA A 166 2.02 -11.60 -0.39
C ALA A 166 3.05 -12.66 -0.80
N LEU A 167 3.89 -13.07 0.16
CA LEU A 167 4.90 -14.13 -0.05
C LEU A 167 5.01 -15.13 1.11
N ASN A 168 4.74 -14.70 2.35
CA ASN A 168 4.78 -15.59 3.50
C ASN A 168 3.41 -16.20 3.80
N ALA A 169 3.38 -17.34 4.50
CA ALA A 169 2.16 -18.11 4.75
C ALA A 169 1.05 -17.29 5.41
N ARG A 170 1.38 -16.44 6.40
CA ARG A 170 0.39 -15.63 7.11
C ARG A 170 -0.24 -14.57 6.20
N MET A 171 0.54 -13.92 5.34
CA MET A 171 0.02 -12.93 4.41
C MET A 171 -0.73 -13.57 3.24
N LEU A 172 -0.30 -14.75 2.79
CA LEU A 172 -1.03 -15.55 1.80
C LEU A 172 -2.40 -15.98 2.34
N ALA A 173 -2.48 -16.31 3.64
CA ALA A 173 -3.74 -16.59 4.29
C ALA A 173 -4.69 -15.38 4.30
N VAL A 174 -4.17 -14.18 4.62
CA VAL A 174 -4.96 -12.92 4.51
C VAL A 174 -5.43 -12.68 3.07
N ALA A 175 -4.60 -12.98 2.07
CA ALA A 175 -4.98 -12.83 0.66
C ALA A 175 -6.12 -13.78 0.28
N GLY A 176 -6.03 -15.06 0.64
CA GLY A 176 -7.09 -16.04 0.37
C GLY A 176 -8.40 -15.73 1.10
N GLU A 177 -8.32 -15.13 2.28
CA GLU A 177 -9.50 -14.75 3.07
C GLU A 177 -10.16 -13.47 2.55
N LEU A 178 -9.41 -12.39 2.28
CA LEU A 178 -9.98 -11.04 2.10
C LEU A 178 -9.79 -10.40 0.72
N ALA A 179 -8.81 -10.85 -0.07
CA ALA A 179 -8.47 -10.22 -1.34
C ALA A 179 -9.21 -10.88 -2.52
N ASP A 180 -9.31 -10.16 -3.63
CA ASP A 180 -9.85 -10.64 -4.92
C ASP A 180 -8.72 -11.13 -5.84
N GLY A 181 -7.50 -11.24 -5.31
CA GLY A 181 -6.30 -11.71 -5.99
C GLY A 181 -5.06 -11.57 -5.11
N VAL A 182 -4.01 -12.31 -5.46
CA VAL A 182 -2.69 -12.20 -4.81
C VAL A 182 -1.61 -11.96 -5.85
N LEU A 183 -0.67 -11.06 -5.57
CA LEU A 183 0.46 -10.78 -6.44
C LEU A 183 1.76 -11.28 -5.80
N LEU A 184 2.40 -12.24 -6.47
CA LEU A 184 3.68 -12.81 -6.11
C LEU A 184 4.79 -12.09 -6.89
N ASN A 185 5.82 -11.62 -6.19
CA ASN A 185 6.95 -10.92 -6.80
C ASN A 185 8.29 -11.46 -6.28
N TYR A 186 9.29 -11.52 -7.15
CA TYR A 186 10.62 -12.09 -6.84
C TYR A 186 10.59 -13.51 -6.28
N LEU A 187 9.62 -14.31 -6.70
CA LEU A 187 9.50 -15.72 -6.32
C LEU A 187 10.04 -16.60 -7.45
N PRO A 188 10.92 -17.59 -7.18
CA PRO A 188 11.28 -18.57 -8.20
C PRO A 188 10.03 -19.37 -8.61
N ALA A 189 9.98 -19.84 -9.86
CA ALA A 189 8.84 -20.59 -10.39
C ALA A 189 8.48 -21.81 -9.50
N SER A 190 9.48 -22.46 -8.90
CA SER A 190 9.29 -23.59 -7.99
C SER A 190 8.57 -23.25 -6.68
N GLY A 191 8.50 -21.96 -6.29
CA GLY A 191 7.77 -21.51 -5.11
C GLY A 191 6.29 -21.26 -5.35
N VAL A 192 5.87 -21.07 -6.62
CA VAL A 192 4.50 -20.72 -6.98
C VAL A 192 3.49 -21.79 -6.53
N PRO A 193 3.72 -23.11 -6.73
CA PRO A 193 2.77 -24.14 -6.31
C PRO A 193 2.46 -24.08 -4.81
N TRP A 194 3.47 -23.86 -3.97
CA TRP A 194 3.28 -23.72 -2.53
C TRP A 194 2.44 -22.48 -2.20
N CYS A 195 2.68 -21.33 -2.84
CA CYS A 195 1.86 -20.14 -2.63
C CYS A 195 0.40 -20.37 -3.02
N VAL A 196 0.15 -21.05 -4.13
CA VAL A 196 -1.20 -21.43 -4.58
C VAL A 196 -1.87 -22.28 -3.50
N GLU A 197 -1.20 -23.31 -2.99
CA GLU A 197 -1.71 -24.18 -1.94
C GLU A 197 -2.14 -23.39 -0.68
N GLN A 198 -1.29 -22.46 -0.21
CA GLN A 198 -1.62 -21.64 0.96
C GLN A 198 -2.87 -20.76 0.73
N VAL A 199 -3.01 -20.19 -0.47
CA VAL A 199 -4.16 -19.35 -0.83
C VAL A 199 -5.43 -20.20 -0.90
N ARG A 200 -5.37 -21.38 -1.53
CA ARG A 200 -6.52 -22.30 -1.63
C ARG A 200 -6.97 -22.80 -0.27
N ALA A 201 -6.03 -23.14 0.62
CA ALA A 201 -6.34 -23.53 1.99
C ALA A 201 -7.06 -22.40 2.75
N ALA A 202 -6.61 -21.15 2.57
CA ALA A 202 -7.23 -20.00 3.21
C ALA A 202 -8.60 -19.63 2.62
N GLU A 203 -8.80 -19.77 1.31
CA GLU A 203 -10.12 -19.67 0.69
C GLU A 203 -11.09 -20.67 1.31
N ALA A 204 -10.68 -21.94 1.42
CA ALA A 204 -11.50 -22.99 2.00
C ALA A 204 -11.83 -22.72 3.48
N ALA A 205 -10.84 -22.32 4.28
CA ALA A 205 -11.05 -21.95 5.68
C ALA A 205 -11.99 -20.74 5.85
N ALA A 206 -12.00 -19.82 4.89
CA ALA A 206 -12.88 -18.66 4.86
C ALA A 206 -14.26 -18.93 4.21
N GLY A 207 -14.54 -20.17 3.80
CA GLY A 207 -15.78 -20.52 3.10
C GLY A 207 -15.93 -19.89 1.71
N ARG A 208 -14.82 -19.46 1.10
CA ARG A 208 -14.80 -18.84 -0.23
C ARG A 208 -14.76 -19.90 -1.33
N LYS A 209 -15.33 -19.55 -2.48
CA LYS A 209 -15.27 -20.39 -3.68
C LYS A 209 -13.80 -20.67 -4.05
N PRO A 210 -13.42 -21.91 -4.38
CA PRO A 210 -12.08 -22.20 -4.88
C PRO A 210 -11.74 -21.31 -6.07
N GLY A 211 -10.59 -20.64 -6.03
CA GLY A 211 -10.16 -19.74 -7.09
C GLY A 211 -10.75 -18.34 -7.04
N ALA A 212 -11.48 -17.97 -5.98
CA ALA A 212 -11.98 -16.61 -5.75
C ALA A 212 -10.85 -15.56 -5.61
N CYS A 213 -9.63 -15.99 -5.33
CA CYS A 213 -8.39 -15.24 -5.27
C CYS A 213 -7.42 -15.80 -6.33
N PRO A 214 -7.45 -15.26 -7.57
CA PRO A 214 -6.48 -15.58 -8.61
C PRO A 214 -5.05 -15.23 -8.17
N VAL A 215 -4.09 -16.06 -8.58
CA VAL A 215 -2.68 -15.90 -8.25
C VAL A 215 -1.95 -15.29 -9.45
N TYR A 216 -1.49 -14.06 -9.30
CA TYR A 216 -0.67 -13.36 -10.27
C TYR A 216 0.81 -13.52 -9.88
N ALA A 217 1.68 -13.88 -10.81
CA ALA A 217 3.11 -13.99 -10.58
C ALA A 217 3.88 -13.10 -11.54
N TYR A 218 4.67 -12.16 -11.02
CA TYR A 218 5.58 -11.39 -11.85
C TYR A 218 6.77 -12.23 -12.28
N VAL A 219 6.92 -12.36 -13.60
CA VAL A 219 8.07 -12.97 -14.24
C VAL A 219 8.90 -11.85 -14.88
N HIS A 220 10.16 -11.74 -14.47
CA HIS A 220 11.10 -10.82 -15.11
C HIS A 220 11.64 -11.46 -16.38
N VAL A 221 11.29 -10.89 -17.53
CA VAL A 221 11.67 -11.40 -18.84
C VAL A 221 12.61 -10.41 -19.51
N GLY A 222 13.73 -10.90 -20.02
CA GLY A 222 14.56 -10.21 -21.00
C GLY A 222 14.60 -11.05 -22.26
N VAL A 223 14.20 -10.47 -23.39
CA VAL A 223 14.28 -11.12 -24.70
C VAL A 223 15.43 -10.49 -25.45
N THR A 224 16.33 -11.32 -25.94
CA THR A 224 17.47 -10.94 -26.76
C THR A 224 17.68 -12.03 -27.79
N ASP A 225 18.30 -11.68 -28.92
CA ASP A 225 18.82 -12.67 -29.84
C ASP A 225 19.85 -13.55 -29.12
N LEU A 226 19.84 -14.84 -29.46
CA LEU A 226 20.66 -15.86 -28.80
C LEU A 226 22.16 -15.54 -28.92
N ASP A 227 22.58 -15.03 -30.07
CA ASP A 227 23.96 -14.64 -30.35
C ASP A 227 24.39 -13.41 -29.53
N SER A 228 23.44 -12.50 -29.26
CA SER A 228 23.63 -11.29 -28.44
C SER A 228 23.58 -11.58 -26.94
N ALA A 229 23.14 -12.78 -26.51
CA ALA A 229 23.04 -13.16 -25.11
C ALA A 229 24.41 -13.40 -24.43
N GLY A 230 25.50 -13.44 -25.21
CA GLY A 230 26.86 -13.70 -24.74
C GLY A 230 27.41 -12.70 -23.71
N ARG A 231 27.80 -13.22 -22.53
CA ARG A 231 28.63 -12.62 -21.46
C ARG A 231 28.16 -11.31 -20.77
N GLY A 232 27.18 -10.58 -21.31
CA GLY A 232 26.65 -9.33 -20.73
C GLY A 232 25.17 -9.37 -20.30
N ALA A 233 24.36 -10.27 -20.88
CA ALA A 233 22.91 -10.26 -20.72
C ALA A 233 22.39 -10.84 -19.38
N GLY A 234 23.24 -11.54 -18.62
CA GLY A 234 22.82 -12.43 -17.52
C GLY A 234 22.54 -11.77 -16.17
N ARG A 235 22.64 -10.45 -16.01
CA ARG A 235 22.24 -9.78 -14.77
C ARG A 235 21.53 -8.47 -15.08
N PRO A 236 20.19 -8.47 -15.17
CA PRO A 236 19.41 -7.24 -15.17
C PRO A 236 19.96 -6.33 -14.06
N VAL A 237 20.42 -5.12 -14.41
CA VAL A 237 20.95 -4.13 -13.46
C VAL A 237 20.00 -3.92 -12.28
N GLN A 238 18.70 -4.11 -12.52
CA GLN A 238 17.63 -4.11 -11.54
C GLN A 238 17.77 -5.19 -10.45
N LEU A 239 18.22 -6.41 -10.77
CA LEU A 239 18.43 -7.48 -9.77
C LEU A 239 19.62 -7.16 -8.84
N ARG A 240 20.67 -6.49 -9.33
CA ARG A 240 21.80 -6.06 -8.49
C ARG A 240 21.41 -4.91 -7.55
N ARG A 241 20.76 -3.86 -8.07
CA ARG A 241 20.32 -2.70 -7.24
C ARG A 241 19.21 -3.07 -6.25
N ARG A 242 18.29 -3.98 -6.59
CA ARG A 242 17.20 -4.38 -5.66
C ARG A 242 17.60 -5.41 -4.61
N ARG A 243 18.74 -6.10 -4.75
CA ARG A 243 19.30 -6.90 -3.64
C ARG A 243 19.63 -6.02 -2.43
N LEU A 244 19.99 -4.75 -2.64
CA LEU A 244 20.16 -3.76 -1.56
C LEU A 244 18.83 -3.30 -0.95
N LEU A 245 17.77 -3.20 -1.75
CA LEU A 245 16.45 -2.71 -1.30
C LEU A 245 15.60 -3.79 -0.61
N CYS A 246 15.60 -5.01 -1.16
CA CYS A 246 14.74 -6.10 -0.71
C CYS A 246 15.50 -7.19 0.07
N GLY A 247 16.84 -7.23 0.01
CA GLY A 247 17.66 -8.26 0.67
C GLY A 247 17.62 -8.23 2.20
N GLY A 248 17.25 -7.08 2.79
CA GLY A 248 17.03 -6.93 4.23
C GLY A 248 15.62 -7.33 4.70
N VAL A 249 14.68 -7.54 3.79
CA VAL A 249 13.28 -7.83 4.15
C VAL A 249 13.12 -9.36 4.29
N PRO A 250 12.78 -9.88 5.48
CA PRO A 250 12.70 -11.33 5.74
C PRO A 250 11.79 -12.09 4.78
N ALA A 251 10.75 -11.44 4.24
CA ALA A 251 9.81 -12.04 3.29
C ALA A 251 10.43 -12.46 1.95
N TYR A 252 11.57 -11.87 1.54
CA TYR A 252 12.29 -12.23 0.30
C TYR A 252 13.45 -13.20 0.55
N ARG A 253 13.71 -13.59 1.81
CA ARG A 253 14.69 -14.64 2.12
C ARG A 253 14.07 -15.99 1.80
N VAL A 254 14.38 -16.51 0.63
CA VAL A 254 14.10 -17.92 0.31
C VAL A 254 14.83 -18.78 1.33
N ARG A 255 14.08 -19.51 2.17
CA ARG A 255 14.64 -20.62 2.96
C ARG A 255 15.16 -21.65 1.96
N ARG A 256 16.46 -21.65 1.70
CA ARG A 256 17.11 -22.82 1.12
C ARG A 256 16.89 -23.96 2.12
N ARG A 257 15.90 -24.81 1.88
CA ARG A 257 15.93 -26.16 2.45
C ARG A 257 17.15 -26.82 1.83
N GLY A 258 18.28 -26.75 2.53
CA GLY A 258 19.44 -27.55 2.19
C GLY A 258 19.00 -29.00 2.21
N ARG A 259 19.09 -29.69 1.07
CA ARG A 259 19.23 -31.15 1.07
C ARG A 259 20.48 -31.42 1.92
N ARG A 260 20.29 -31.84 3.17
CA ARG A 260 21.35 -32.53 3.89
C ARG A 260 21.46 -33.90 3.23
N ASP A 261 22.57 -34.07 2.52
CA ASP A 261 23.06 -35.37 2.10
C ASP A 261 23.33 -36.21 3.36
N PRO A 262 22.70 -37.39 3.54
CA PRO A 262 22.84 -38.19 4.75
C PRO A 262 24.22 -38.85 4.94
N GLN A 263 25.17 -38.73 4.01
CA GLN A 263 26.40 -39.54 4.05
C GLN A 263 27.73 -38.79 4.30
N ARG A 264 27.70 -37.59 4.90
CA ARG A 264 28.94 -36.95 5.39
C ARG A 264 28.89 -36.61 6.88
N THR A 265 28.87 -37.65 7.70
CA THR A 265 29.40 -37.58 9.07
C THR A 265 30.85 -38.07 9.07
N ARG A 266 31.81 -37.16 9.31
CA ARG A 266 33.06 -37.47 10.02
C ARG A 266 33.81 -36.18 10.37
N GLY A 267 33.94 -35.94 11.66
CA GLY A 267 35.16 -35.39 12.26
C GLY A 267 35.17 -33.92 12.66
N LYS A 268 35.37 -33.73 13.98
CA LYS A 268 35.93 -32.56 14.68
C LYS A 268 34.97 -31.43 15.05
N GLY A 269 34.42 -31.53 16.26
CA GLY A 269 33.90 -30.39 17.01
C GLY A 269 35.00 -29.62 17.75
N PRO A 270 34.66 -28.44 18.28
CA PRO A 270 35.22 -27.98 19.54
C PRO A 270 34.15 -27.83 20.63
N ARG A 271 34.62 -28.16 21.83
CA ARG A 271 33.95 -28.25 23.14
C ARG A 271 33.23 -26.95 23.55
N TYR A 272 32.01 -27.08 24.07
CA TYR A 272 31.32 -26.03 24.83
C TYR A 272 31.82 -26.02 26.29
N ARG A 273 32.16 -24.84 26.80
CA ARG A 273 32.30 -24.56 28.25
C ARG A 273 31.02 -23.87 28.70
N ALA A 274 30.40 -24.40 29.76
CA ALA A 274 29.18 -23.87 30.36
C ALA A 274 29.46 -22.57 31.16
N GLY A 275 28.57 -21.59 30.99
CA GLY A 275 28.47 -20.38 31.81
C GLY A 275 27.00 -20.14 32.16
N ARG A 276 26.71 -19.94 33.45
CA ARG A 276 25.39 -19.87 34.10
C ARG A 276 24.70 -18.50 33.93
N GLY A 277 23.37 -18.49 34.07
CA GLY A 277 22.49 -17.34 34.39
C GLY A 277 22.28 -16.37 33.21
N GLU A 278 21.11 -15.82 32.90
CA GLU A 278 19.87 -15.57 33.63
C GLU A 278 18.70 -15.53 32.62
N ARG A 279 17.48 -15.83 33.06
CA ARG A 279 16.24 -15.69 32.28
C ARG A 279 15.63 -14.30 32.55
N PRO A 280 15.07 -13.59 31.55
CA PRO A 280 14.23 -12.42 31.82
C PRO A 280 12.77 -12.83 32.03
N ASP A 281 12.19 -12.33 33.13
CA ASP A 281 10.79 -12.51 33.52
C ASP A 281 9.81 -11.59 32.74
N ASP A 282 8.65 -12.15 32.42
CA ASP A 282 7.42 -11.46 32.00
C ASP A 282 6.70 -10.84 33.22
N PRO A 283 6.13 -9.62 33.13
CA PRO A 283 5.15 -9.15 34.09
C PRO A 283 3.74 -9.11 33.50
N VAL A 284 2.92 -10.09 33.92
CA VAL A 284 1.45 -10.06 33.82
C VAL A 284 0.87 -9.69 35.19
N ASP A 285 0.06 -8.63 35.18
CA ASP A 285 -1.15 -8.38 35.98
C ASP A 285 -1.11 -8.58 37.51
N ARG A 286 -1.03 -7.46 38.25
CA ARG A 286 -1.57 -7.33 39.62
C ARG A 286 -2.10 -5.90 39.81
N HIS A 287 -3.41 -5.74 39.89
CA HIS A 287 -4.10 -5.26 41.10
C HIS A 287 -5.60 -5.05 40.84
N ARG A 288 -6.42 -5.96 41.40
CA ARG A 288 -7.84 -5.77 41.65
C ARG A 288 -8.13 -6.20 43.09
N ARG A 289 -9.03 -5.46 43.74
CA ARG A 289 -9.63 -5.56 45.11
C ARG A 289 -9.06 -4.54 46.10
N VAL A 290 -9.82 -3.87 46.96
CA VAL A 290 -11.26 -3.72 47.27
C VAL A 290 -11.35 -2.47 48.16
N GLY A 291 -12.45 -1.69 48.09
CA GLY A 291 -12.73 -0.68 49.12
C GLY A 291 -13.92 0.23 48.81
N ARG A 292 -15.15 -0.25 49.06
CA ARG A 292 -16.38 0.55 49.14
C ARG A 292 -16.46 1.32 50.47
N ARG A 293 -16.95 2.57 50.42
CA ARG A 293 -17.73 3.39 51.40
C ARG A 293 -17.52 4.86 50.97
N GLY A 294 -18.46 5.79 50.90
CA GLY A 294 -19.88 5.89 51.23
C GLY A 294 -20.23 7.40 51.19
N VAL A 295 -21.33 7.73 50.49
CA VAL A 295 -22.23 8.89 50.57
C VAL A 295 -21.85 10.14 51.41
N GLY A 296 -21.99 11.33 50.82
CA GLY A 296 -22.12 12.60 51.56
C GLY A 296 -22.39 13.83 50.67
N ARG A 297 -23.56 14.44 50.82
CA ARG A 297 -24.10 15.70 50.22
C ARG A 297 -23.20 16.92 50.64
N GLY A 298 -23.19 18.12 50.06
CA GLY A 298 -24.03 18.88 49.13
C GLY A 298 -23.64 20.38 49.24
N HIS A 299 -24.23 21.24 48.40
CA HIS A 299 -24.11 22.72 48.35
C HIS A 299 -22.74 23.28 47.91
N GLY A 300 -22.60 24.34 47.11
CA GLY A 300 -23.52 25.36 46.62
C GLY A 300 -22.79 26.70 46.59
N LEU A 301 -22.98 27.46 45.51
CA LEU A 301 -22.83 28.92 45.37
C LEU A 301 -21.48 29.54 44.92
N ARG A 302 -21.58 30.10 43.69
CA ARG A 302 -21.33 31.50 43.30
C ARG A 302 -19.95 32.12 43.59
N GLY A 303 -19.16 32.21 42.52
CA GLY A 303 -18.78 33.47 41.84
C GLY A 303 -18.17 34.62 42.64
N ARG A 304 -16.99 35.09 42.18
CA ARG A 304 -16.73 36.50 41.88
C ARG A 304 -15.38 36.69 41.18
N ARG A 305 -15.42 37.47 40.10
CA ARG A 305 -14.27 38.14 39.49
C ARG A 305 -13.66 39.13 40.49
N ARG A 306 -12.33 39.29 40.50
CA ARG A 306 -11.71 40.62 40.55
C ARG A 306 -10.25 40.61 40.10
N ARG A 307 -9.97 41.55 39.19
CA ARG A 307 -8.68 42.05 38.71
C ARG A 307 -7.73 42.41 39.85
N SER A 308 -6.42 42.26 39.60
CA SER A 308 -5.43 43.25 40.04
C SER A 308 -4.44 43.51 38.90
N ARG A 309 -4.10 44.79 38.75
CA ARG A 309 -3.15 45.38 37.79
C ARG A 309 -1.84 45.67 38.54
N ARG A 310 -0.70 45.66 37.83
CA ARG A 310 0.36 46.72 37.74
C ARG A 310 1.66 46.04 37.25
N ARG A 311 2.12 46.30 36.01
CA ARG A 311 2.88 47.46 35.47
C ARG A 311 4.38 47.42 35.81
N HIS A 312 5.23 47.40 34.78
CA HIS A 312 6.32 48.34 34.41
C HIS A 312 6.68 48.01 32.92
N ALA A 313 6.33 48.84 31.92
CA ALA A 313 7.10 49.98 31.35
C ALA A 313 8.49 49.53 30.86
N ALA A 314 8.73 49.28 29.56
CA ALA A 314 8.83 50.17 28.39
C ALA A 314 10.28 50.63 28.12
N ALA A 315 10.83 50.24 26.96
CA ALA A 315 11.80 51.02 26.22
C ALA A 315 11.69 50.67 24.73
N VAL A 316 11.46 51.71 23.93
CA VAL A 316 11.27 51.74 22.47
C VAL A 316 12.59 52.14 21.83
N GLY A 317 12.92 51.59 20.66
CA GLY A 317 14.08 52.00 19.86
C GLY A 317 13.93 51.65 18.37
N HIS A 318 13.29 52.56 17.64
CA HIS A 318 13.45 52.94 16.22
C HIS A 318 13.49 51.94 15.03
N ARG A 319 12.57 52.23 14.09
CA ARG A 319 12.40 51.86 12.67
C ARG A 319 13.37 52.64 11.74
N PRO A 320 13.61 52.27 10.46
CA PRO A 320 12.66 52.49 9.33
C PRO A 320 12.61 51.40 8.23
N GLY A 321 11.46 51.30 7.55
CA GLY A 321 11.24 50.42 6.38
C GLY A 321 11.25 51.17 5.04
N PRO A 322 10.77 50.55 3.94
CA PRO A 322 10.39 51.30 2.75
C PRO A 322 8.97 50.99 2.20
N ARG A 323 8.21 52.09 2.05
CA ARG A 323 7.43 52.58 0.89
C ARG A 323 6.47 51.65 0.10
N HIS A 324 5.19 52.02 0.21
CA HIS A 324 4.11 51.73 -0.73
C HIS A 324 4.25 52.46 -2.08
N ARG A 325 3.81 51.81 -3.17
CA ARG A 325 3.25 52.47 -4.35
C ARG A 325 1.75 52.14 -4.46
N ARG A 326 0.94 53.18 -4.68
CA ARG A 326 -0.51 53.12 -5.01
C ARG A 326 -0.69 53.19 -6.53
N HIS A 327 -1.76 52.58 -7.05
CA HIS A 327 -2.62 53.13 -8.13
C HIS A 327 -3.93 52.28 -8.24
N PRO A 328 -4.98 52.74 -8.96
CA PRO A 328 -6.25 53.10 -8.30
C PRO A 328 -7.43 52.17 -8.58
N ARG A 329 -8.54 52.49 -7.90
CA ARG A 329 -9.85 51.82 -7.87
C ARG A 329 -10.59 51.86 -9.21
N GLY A 330 -11.28 50.76 -9.53
CA GLY A 330 -12.41 50.68 -10.47
C GLY A 330 -13.46 49.72 -9.90
N ARG A 331 -14.72 50.16 -9.86
CA ARG A 331 -15.88 49.50 -9.25
C ARG A 331 -16.41 48.34 -10.13
N GLY A 332 -17.07 47.36 -9.52
CA GLY A 332 -17.95 46.43 -10.22
C GLY A 332 -18.28 45.18 -9.41
N ALA A 333 -19.43 45.19 -8.74
CA ALA A 333 -20.04 43.98 -8.19
C ALA A 333 -20.56 43.10 -9.34
N GLY A 334 -20.25 41.81 -9.31
CA GLY A 334 -20.77 40.82 -10.26
C GLY A 334 -20.47 39.42 -9.75
N GLY A 335 -21.52 38.69 -9.34
CA GLY A 335 -21.42 37.30 -8.93
C GLY A 335 -21.00 36.42 -10.11
N LEU A 336 -20.03 35.54 -9.88
CA LEU A 336 -19.58 34.55 -10.86
C LEU A 336 -20.35 33.25 -10.65
N THR A 337 -21.42 33.07 -11.43
CA THR A 337 -22.05 31.77 -11.70
C THR A 337 -21.26 31.05 -12.78
N TRP A 338 -20.78 29.84 -12.48
CA TRP A 338 -20.10 28.97 -13.45
C TRP A 338 -21.12 28.07 -14.15
N THR A 339 -21.32 28.25 -15.46
CA THR A 339 -22.02 27.31 -16.32
C THR A 339 -21.00 26.50 -17.13
N TRP A 340 -21.15 25.17 -17.12
CA TRP A 340 -20.36 24.26 -17.95
C TRP A 340 -20.99 24.15 -19.35
N PRO A 341 -20.21 24.16 -20.45
CA PRO A 341 -20.73 23.80 -21.76
C PRO A 341 -20.94 22.29 -21.85
N ARG A 342 -22.11 21.88 -22.36
CA ARG A 342 -22.34 20.52 -22.84
C ARG A 342 -21.78 20.41 -24.25
N THR A 343 -20.87 19.48 -24.47
CA THR A 343 -20.72 18.70 -25.70
C THR A 343 -20.24 17.32 -25.32
#